data_AF-A0A7J8MQD1-F1
#
_entry.id   AF-A0A7J8MQD1-F1
#
_cell.length_a   1.000
_cell.length_b   1.000
_cell.length_c   1.000
_cell.angle_alpha   90.00
_cell.angle_beta   90.00
_cell.angle_gamma   90.00
#
_symmetry.space_group_name_H-M   'P 1'
#
loop_
_entity.id
_entity.type
_entity.pdbx_description
1 polymer ?
#
loop_
_entity_poly.entity_id
_entity_poly.type
_entity_poly.pdbx_seq_one_letter_code
_entity_poly.pdbx_strand_id
1 'polypeptide(L)'
;MFSEDYGSIPGLDIIFLLGGYYYHTNYDTVDRLVPGSMQARGDNLYSAVKAFAESAKLRNARQRESLGVSNGNDDGQAVFFDYLAWFMIFYSRRIAMVLHGIPVIIFLVMPVFSRFLYSGLWCCFATFYDFVKGMILHTTGIMLAIIFPVLFSILRLLVSSYGMNWFANPFLAFMMFIPISLVGLLIPRTVFRGFPLSQNVSVLKVSKEALSDEARFWGAFGFYASLTLAYLLAGLSGGFLTFFTSASMLLAWISFCLSIKFCGRQLARSTVFYVIPLIPCLTYSVYFGGFLVQFLIEKMGMMGSLPPPYGNYVPDIVVAAIVGVVTSWCMGPLMPICGKWLARSSILQFLLHLSVIALALSSQFFPYSRDAPKRVVFQHTFLTADANRIVDSSYDFSVVDSNSLLFLFKYAPEVAKELNIGPEFSFETAKMSNQRTFLTLFPVNFLFSRSLQFPARSDEILKQYRQFPHLYTNKPQTMSSDGSRRVYLELSLGSLKEVWVAVLNITGPLSSWSFADTKLPVPETAEGGPPSYICRLTGSSHEKWNFWLEGRNVEDIRVDVAVLDQNLVEEAKKLKSVFPGWADVTAYSSFLSTYVF
;
A
#
# COMPACT_ATOMS: atom_id res chain seq x y z
N MET A 1 -11.39 -4.49 -12.58
CA MET A 1 -12.84 -4.60 -12.34
C MET A 1 -13.31 -3.41 -11.51
N PHE A 2 -13.03 -2.20 -11.99
CA PHE A 2 -13.72 -0.98 -11.57
C PHE A 2 -14.71 -0.70 -12.69
N SER A 3 -15.95 -0.37 -12.33
CA SER A 3 -17.01 -0.05 -13.30
C SER A 3 -16.50 0.96 -14.31
N GLU A 4 -16.82 0.76 -15.59
CA GLU A 4 -16.86 1.88 -16.51
C GLU A 4 -17.93 2.83 -15.95
N ASP A 5 -17.52 4.00 -15.45
CA ASP A 5 -18.43 4.94 -14.77
C ASP A 5 -19.41 5.51 -15.79
N TYR A 6 -20.57 4.86 -15.95
CA TYR A 6 -21.66 5.40 -16.74
C TYR A 6 -22.13 6.72 -16.10
N GLY A 7 -21.90 7.83 -16.79
CA GLY A 7 -22.39 9.15 -16.40
C GLY A 7 -21.41 10.06 -15.64
N SER A 8 -20.12 9.72 -15.58
CA SER A 8 -19.08 10.55 -14.92
C SER A 8 -19.36 10.86 -13.45
N ILE A 9 -20.09 9.98 -12.75
CA ILE A 9 -20.33 10.07 -11.31
C ILE A 9 -19.28 9.20 -10.63
N PRO A 10 -18.34 9.77 -9.85
CA PRO A 10 -17.34 8.98 -9.14
C PRO A 10 -18.03 8.07 -8.12
N GLY A 11 -17.65 6.79 -8.09
CA GLY A 11 -18.01 5.88 -7.00
C GLY A 11 -17.46 6.36 -5.65
N LEU A 12 -18.18 6.06 -4.56
CA LEU A 12 -17.73 6.35 -3.20
C LEU A 12 -17.66 5.04 -2.39
N ASP A 13 -16.44 4.67 -1.99
CA ASP A 13 -16.19 3.53 -1.10
C ASP A 13 -15.96 4.00 0.34
N ILE A 14 -16.72 3.43 1.29
CA ILE A 14 -16.54 3.65 2.73
C ILE A 14 -15.93 2.40 3.34
N ILE A 15 -14.63 2.45 3.65
CA ILE A 15 -13.87 1.33 4.20
C ILE A 15 -13.30 1.64 5.58
N PHE A 16 -13.14 0.61 6.41
CA PHE A 16 -12.29 0.69 7.58
C PHE A 16 -10.84 0.43 7.15
N LEU A 17 -9.95 1.37 7.46
CA LEU A 17 -8.56 1.31 6.98
C LEU A 17 -7.67 0.39 7.82
N LEU A 18 -7.93 0.31 9.14
CA LEU A 18 -7.21 -0.56 10.07
C LEU A 18 -7.94 -1.89 10.24
N GLY A 19 -7.18 -2.92 10.63
CA GLY A 19 -7.70 -4.28 10.73
C GLY A 19 -7.64 -5.04 9.41
N GLY A 20 -6.78 -4.62 8.49
CA GLY A 20 -6.57 -5.31 7.22
C GLY A 20 -6.04 -6.73 7.39
N TYR A 21 -5.44 -7.09 8.54
CA TYR A 21 -4.83 -8.40 8.78
C TYR A 21 -5.77 -9.59 8.51
N TYR A 22 -7.04 -9.46 8.92
CA TYR A 22 -8.04 -10.52 8.81
C TYR A 22 -8.82 -10.48 7.48
N TYR A 23 -8.74 -9.39 6.72
CA TYR A 23 -9.42 -9.26 5.43
C TYR A 23 -9.06 -10.40 4.47
N HIS A 24 -10.05 -11.12 3.92
CA HIS A 24 -9.88 -12.34 3.11
C HIS A 24 -9.16 -13.49 3.85
N THR A 25 -9.45 -13.67 5.14
CA THR A 25 -8.98 -14.83 5.92
C THR A 25 -10.16 -15.49 6.64
N ASN A 26 -9.98 -16.72 7.14
CA ASN A 26 -10.99 -17.38 7.96
C ASN A 26 -11.19 -16.69 9.33
N TYR A 27 -10.33 -15.73 9.68
CA TYR A 27 -10.42 -14.95 10.90
C TYR A 27 -11.22 -13.65 10.72
N ASP A 28 -11.78 -13.36 9.55
CA ASP A 28 -12.69 -12.23 9.32
C ASP A 28 -14.08 -12.55 9.89
N THR A 29 -14.20 -12.46 11.21
CA THR A 29 -15.37 -12.91 11.96
C THR A 29 -16.11 -11.75 12.61
N VAL A 30 -17.39 -11.95 12.92
CA VAL A 30 -18.28 -10.92 13.49
C VAL A 30 -17.75 -10.33 14.79
N ASP A 31 -17.04 -11.12 15.60
CA ASP A 31 -16.43 -10.67 16.87
C ASP A 31 -15.27 -9.67 16.68
N ARG A 32 -14.70 -9.55 15.47
CA ARG A 32 -13.69 -8.53 15.16
C ARG A 32 -14.29 -7.17 14.80
N LEU A 33 -15.60 -7.06 14.67
CA LEU A 33 -16.25 -5.77 14.44
C LEU A 33 -16.07 -4.87 15.66
N VAL A 34 -15.38 -3.75 15.46
CA VAL A 34 -15.19 -2.74 16.52
C VAL A 34 -16.57 -2.21 16.94
N PRO A 35 -16.92 -2.21 18.24
CA PRO A 35 -18.18 -1.66 18.71
C PRO A 35 -18.41 -0.23 18.21
N GLY A 36 -19.62 0.06 17.72
CA GLY A 36 -19.97 1.37 17.16
C GLY A 36 -19.55 1.60 15.70
N SER A 37 -18.69 0.76 15.12
CA SER A 37 -18.24 0.90 13.72
C SER A 37 -19.40 0.85 12.71
N MET A 38 -20.36 -0.07 12.91
CA MET A 38 -21.55 -0.19 12.07
C MET A 38 -22.46 1.04 12.16
N GLN A 39 -22.64 1.59 13.37
CA GLN A 39 -23.40 2.82 13.57
C GLN A 39 -22.71 4.00 12.88
N ALA A 40 -21.40 4.18 13.09
CA ALA A 40 -20.63 5.24 12.45
C ALA A 40 -20.65 5.15 10.92
N ARG A 41 -20.59 3.93 10.36
CA ARG A 41 -20.77 3.72 8.91
C ARG A 41 -22.17 4.14 8.45
N GLY A 42 -23.21 3.76 9.18
CA GLY A 42 -24.60 4.14 8.89
C GLY A 42 -24.81 5.65 8.95
N ASP A 43 -24.31 6.32 9.99
CA ASP A 43 -24.41 7.77 10.16
C ASP A 43 -23.67 8.54 9.07
N ASN A 44 -22.47 8.09 8.70
CA ASN A 44 -21.70 8.66 7.58
C ASN A 44 -22.42 8.46 6.24
N LEU A 45 -22.93 7.26 5.96
CA LEU A 45 -23.66 6.95 4.74
C LEU A 45 -24.95 7.77 4.64
N TYR A 46 -25.73 7.83 5.71
CA TYR A 46 -26.96 8.63 5.77
C TYR A 46 -26.65 10.11 5.53
N SER A 47 -25.62 10.65 6.19
CA SER A 47 -25.23 12.05 6.03
C SER A 47 -24.77 12.37 4.60
N ALA A 48 -23.99 11.46 3.98
CA ALA A 48 -23.56 11.59 2.59
C ALA A 48 -24.74 11.52 1.61
N VAL A 49 -25.64 10.54 1.77
CA VAL A 49 -26.83 10.38 0.92
C VAL A 49 -27.76 11.60 1.06
N LYS A 50 -27.99 12.07 2.29
CA LYS A 50 -28.78 13.28 2.54
C LYS A 50 -28.16 14.50 1.85
N ALA A 51 -26.84 14.71 2.03
CA ALA A 51 -26.12 15.80 1.38
C ALA A 51 -26.19 15.71 -0.15
N PHE A 52 -26.10 14.50 -0.73
CA PHE A 52 -26.26 14.30 -2.16
C PHE A 52 -27.68 14.56 -2.65
N ALA A 53 -28.70 14.10 -1.92
CA ALA A 53 -30.10 14.33 -2.26
C ALA A 53 -30.48 15.83 -2.20
N GLU A 54 -29.91 16.58 -1.26
CA GLU A 54 -30.14 18.01 -1.09
C GLU A 54 -29.25 18.88 -2.01
N SER A 55 -28.21 18.29 -2.63
CA SER A 55 -27.23 19.03 -3.43
C SER A 55 -27.80 19.55 -4.74
N ALA A 56 -27.73 20.86 -4.93
CA ALA A 56 -28.06 21.50 -6.21
C ALA A 56 -27.19 20.99 -7.38
N LYS A 57 -25.98 20.44 -7.09
CA LYS A 57 -25.05 19.92 -8.10
C LYS A 57 -25.47 18.56 -8.67
N LEU A 58 -26.33 17.81 -7.98
CA LEU A 58 -26.82 16.49 -8.42
C LEU A 58 -28.25 16.54 -9.01
N ARG A 59 -28.82 17.75 -9.15
CA ARG A 59 -30.07 17.97 -9.89
C ARG A 59 -29.91 17.63 -11.37
N ASN A 60 -31.01 17.30 -12.05
CA ASN A 60 -30.96 16.90 -13.45
C ASN A 60 -30.39 18.01 -14.36
N ALA A 61 -29.91 17.63 -15.56
CA ALA A 61 -29.15 18.53 -16.44
C ALA A 61 -29.88 19.85 -16.77
N ARG A 62 -31.19 19.80 -17.05
CA ARG A 62 -32.03 20.99 -17.30
C ARG A 62 -32.12 21.92 -16.08
N GLN A 63 -32.21 21.36 -14.88
CA GLN A 63 -32.25 22.15 -13.65
C GLN A 63 -30.90 22.83 -13.36
N ARG A 64 -29.77 22.17 -13.65
CA ARG A 64 -28.44 22.78 -13.51
C ARG A 64 -28.24 23.98 -14.44
N GLU A 65 -28.72 23.85 -15.68
CA GLU A 65 -28.72 24.92 -16.68
C GLU A 65 -29.56 26.12 -16.25
N SER A 66 -30.76 25.88 -15.68
CA SER A 66 -31.64 26.93 -15.16
C SER A 66 -31.11 27.67 -13.93
N LEU A 67 -30.22 27.03 -13.16
CA LEU A 67 -29.63 27.60 -11.94
C LEU A 67 -28.34 28.38 -12.23
N GLY A 68 -27.93 28.50 -13.50
CA GLY A 68 -26.66 29.14 -13.85
C GLY A 68 -25.46 28.44 -13.22
N VAL A 69 -25.58 27.15 -12.88
CA VAL A 69 -24.45 26.31 -12.49
C VAL A 69 -23.67 26.05 -13.77
N SER A 70 -22.92 27.07 -14.19
CA SER A 70 -22.04 26.98 -15.34
C SER A 70 -21.14 25.76 -15.15
N ASN A 71 -20.91 25.00 -16.23
CA ASN A 71 -19.81 24.04 -16.35
C ASN A 71 -18.43 24.74 -16.30
N GLY A 72 -18.35 25.90 -15.66
CA GLY A 72 -17.33 26.93 -15.81
C GLY A 72 -16.94 27.49 -14.45
N ASN A 73 -16.48 26.60 -13.59
CA ASN A 73 -15.24 26.77 -12.85
C ASN A 73 -14.91 25.38 -12.32
N ASP A 74 -13.89 24.79 -12.93
CA ASP A 74 -13.14 23.66 -12.41
C ASP A 74 -12.48 24.11 -11.10
N ASP A 75 -13.30 24.33 -10.06
CA ASP A 75 -12.86 24.56 -8.70
C ASP A 75 -12.24 23.23 -8.30
N GLY A 76 -10.96 23.07 -8.61
CA GLY A 76 -10.22 21.82 -8.48
C GLY A 76 -10.36 21.20 -7.09
N GLN A 77 -9.85 19.98 -6.94
CA GLN A 77 -10.08 19.17 -5.74
C GLN A 77 -9.91 19.97 -4.44
N ALA A 78 -10.99 20.03 -3.66
CA ALA A 78 -10.99 20.70 -2.36
C ALA A 78 -10.05 19.99 -1.39
N VAL A 79 -9.57 20.74 -0.39
CA VAL A 79 -8.76 20.16 0.68
C VAL A 79 -9.66 19.87 1.86
N PHE A 80 -9.62 18.62 2.33
CA PHE A 80 -10.34 18.18 3.51
C PHE A 80 -9.52 17.18 4.32
N PHE A 81 -9.64 17.26 5.64
CA PHE A 81 -9.02 16.35 6.60
C PHE A 81 -9.68 16.55 7.97
N ASP A 82 -9.71 15.50 8.80
CA ASP A 82 -10.10 15.65 10.20
C ASP A 82 -8.91 16.08 11.06
N TYR A 83 -9.16 16.84 12.13
CA TYR A 83 -8.16 17.07 13.17
C TYR A 83 -8.40 16.12 14.34
N LEU A 84 -7.53 15.12 14.50
CA LEU A 84 -7.57 14.12 15.58
C LEU A 84 -8.92 13.37 15.70
N ALA A 85 -9.64 13.20 14.58
CA ALA A 85 -11.02 12.71 14.53
C ALA A 85 -12.05 13.53 15.34
N TRP A 86 -11.72 14.75 15.77
CA TRP A 86 -12.64 15.61 16.54
C TRP A 86 -13.57 16.43 15.66
N PHE A 87 -13.06 16.96 14.54
CA PHE A 87 -13.85 17.74 13.58
C PHE A 87 -13.19 17.73 12.21
N MET A 88 -14.01 17.92 11.16
CA MET A 88 -13.57 18.00 9.78
C MET A 88 -13.20 19.45 9.42
N ILE A 89 -12.05 19.64 8.78
CA ILE A 89 -11.63 20.91 8.17
C ILE A 89 -11.80 20.76 6.66
N PHE A 90 -12.45 21.73 6.03
CA PHE A 90 -12.69 21.76 4.59
C PHE A 90 -12.51 23.18 4.04
N TYR A 91 -11.80 23.32 2.92
CA TYR A 91 -11.73 24.58 2.18
C TYR A 91 -11.50 24.36 0.69
N SER A 92 -11.96 25.33 -0.11
CA SER A 92 -11.89 25.26 -1.57
C SER A 92 -10.45 25.38 -2.09
N ARG A 93 -10.23 24.94 -3.33
CA ARG A 93 -8.95 25.08 -4.02
C ARG A 93 -8.46 26.53 -4.11
N ARG A 94 -9.38 27.49 -4.27
CA ARG A 94 -9.05 28.93 -4.27
C ARG A 94 -8.45 29.38 -2.95
N ILE A 95 -9.06 28.96 -1.84
CA ILE A 95 -8.55 29.23 -0.50
C ILE A 95 -7.21 28.51 -0.31
N ALA A 96 -7.07 27.28 -0.80
CA ALA A 96 -5.81 26.54 -0.76
C ALA A 96 -4.68 27.30 -1.50
N MET A 97 -4.94 27.86 -2.69
CA MET A 97 -3.94 28.65 -3.43
C MET A 97 -3.40 29.82 -2.61
N VAL A 98 -4.27 30.51 -1.85
CA VAL A 98 -3.87 31.62 -0.98
C VAL A 98 -3.10 31.07 0.24
N LEU A 99 -3.72 30.18 1.01
CA LEU A 99 -3.15 29.69 2.26
C LEU A 99 -1.81 28.97 2.05
N HIS A 100 -1.72 28.10 1.05
CA HIS A 100 -0.53 27.30 0.75
C HIS A 100 0.56 28.12 0.05
N GLY A 101 0.22 29.26 -0.57
CA GLY A 101 1.17 30.21 -1.16
C GLY A 101 1.82 31.16 -0.15
N ILE A 102 1.14 31.49 0.95
CA ILE A 102 1.65 32.44 1.97
C ILE A 102 3.04 32.04 2.53
N PRO A 103 3.29 30.77 2.94
CA PRO A 103 4.58 30.38 3.52
C PRO A 103 5.78 30.68 2.61
N VAL A 104 5.69 30.41 1.31
CA VAL A 104 6.82 30.67 0.39
C VAL A 104 7.05 32.17 0.22
N ILE A 105 5.98 32.98 0.19
CA ILE A 105 6.09 34.43 0.12
C ILE A 105 6.81 34.96 1.38
N ILE A 106 6.42 34.49 2.57
CA ILE A 106 7.08 34.87 3.83
C ILE A 106 8.57 34.52 3.78
N PHE A 107 8.92 33.31 3.34
CA PHE A 107 10.32 32.88 3.25
C PHE A 107 11.16 33.78 2.33
N LEU A 108 10.64 34.15 1.16
CA LEU A 108 11.34 34.99 0.18
C LEU A 108 11.48 36.45 0.64
N VAL A 109 10.50 36.95 1.38
CA VAL A 109 10.41 38.36 1.76
C VAL A 109 11.10 38.64 3.11
N MET A 110 11.28 37.62 3.97
CA MET A 110 11.91 37.77 5.28
C MET A 110 13.35 38.30 5.31
N PRO A 111 14.25 37.93 4.39
CA PRO A 111 15.59 38.53 4.34
C PRO A 111 15.53 40.05 4.15
N VAL A 112 14.55 40.55 3.39
CA VAL A 112 14.33 41.98 3.16
C VAL A 112 13.83 42.63 4.45
N PHE A 113 12.76 42.13 5.06
CA PHE A 113 12.26 42.70 6.32
C PHE A 113 13.29 42.68 7.45
N SER A 114 14.07 41.62 7.56
CA SER A 114 15.00 41.42 8.66
C SER A 114 16.24 42.31 8.57
N ARG A 115 16.59 42.82 7.38
CA ARG A 115 17.91 43.46 7.13
C ARG A 115 17.89 44.72 6.27
N PHE A 116 16.88 44.93 5.43
CA PHE A 116 16.85 46.06 4.49
C PHE A 116 16.91 47.40 5.19
N LEU A 117 16.20 47.55 6.32
CA LEU A 117 16.17 48.77 7.12
C LEU A 117 17.46 49.05 7.90
N TYR A 118 18.36 48.07 8.03
CA TYR A 118 19.54 48.16 8.90
C TYR A 118 20.87 48.26 8.14
N SER A 119 21.00 47.63 6.96
CA SER A 119 22.34 47.47 6.34
C SER A 119 22.35 47.32 4.80
N GLY A 120 21.26 47.66 4.11
CA GLY A 120 21.20 47.70 2.64
C GLY A 120 21.03 46.34 1.92
N LEU A 121 20.91 46.39 0.59
CA LEU A 121 20.50 45.25 -0.26
C LEU A 121 21.47 44.04 -0.21
N TRP A 122 22.78 44.29 -0.11
CA TRP A 122 23.78 43.22 -0.04
C TRP A 122 23.60 42.33 1.19
N CYS A 123 23.21 42.92 2.33
CA CYS A 123 22.93 42.16 3.55
C CYS A 123 21.68 41.28 3.41
N CYS A 124 20.68 41.71 2.63
CA CYS A 124 19.51 40.88 2.31
C CYS A 124 19.92 39.64 1.53
N PHE A 125 20.77 39.78 0.51
CA PHE A 125 21.28 38.65 -0.27
C PHE A 125 22.11 37.68 0.58
N ALA A 126 23.01 38.20 1.42
CA ALA A 126 23.81 37.38 2.33
C ALA A 126 22.92 36.58 3.30
N THR A 127 21.85 37.21 3.80
CA THR A 127 20.88 36.58 4.71
C THR A 127 20.04 35.52 4.01
N PHE A 128 19.55 35.81 2.80
CA PHE A 128 18.84 34.84 1.98
C PHE A 128 19.73 33.62 1.68
N TYR A 129 21.00 33.84 1.34
CA TYR A 129 21.95 32.76 1.11
C TYR A 129 22.18 31.91 2.37
N ASP A 130 22.24 32.52 3.55
CA ASP A 130 22.28 31.78 4.82
C ASP A 130 20.99 30.98 5.06
N PHE A 131 19.81 31.51 4.71
CA PHE A 131 18.55 30.76 4.81
C PHE A 131 18.56 29.55 3.86
N VAL A 132 19.05 29.71 2.64
CA VAL A 132 19.20 28.61 1.67
C VAL A 132 20.16 27.53 2.18
N LYS A 133 21.31 27.90 2.78
CA LYS A 133 22.18 26.92 3.45
C LYS A 133 21.47 26.18 4.57
N GLY A 134 20.68 26.90 5.37
CA GLY A 134 19.85 26.32 6.42
C GLY A 134 18.86 25.30 5.86
N MET A 135 18.22 25.62 4.73
CA MET A 135 17.30 24.74 4.03
C MET A 135 18.01 23.48 3.53
N ILE A 136 19.18 23.62 2.88
CA ILE A 136 19.98 22.47 2.41
C ILE A 136 20.36 21.55 3.57
N LEU A 137 20.82 22.09 4.70
CA LEU A 137 21.16 21.30 5.88
C LEU A 137 19.94 20.59 6.46
N HIS A 138 18.77 21.25 6.50
CA HIS A 138 17.53 20.65 6.99
C HIS A 138 17.05 19.52 6.06
N THR A 139 17.02 19.77 4.76
CA THR A 139 16.70 18.76 3.73
C THR A 139 17.63 17.57 3.82
N THR A 140 18.94 17.81 3.98
CA THR A 140 19.93 16.73 4.16
C THR A 140 19.60 15.89 5.38
N GLY A 141 19.22 16.51 6.49
CA GLY A 141 18.80 15.80 7.70
C GLY A 141 17.59 14.90 7.47
N ILE A 142 16.57 15.41 6.79
CA ILE A 142 15.37 14.63 6.45
C ILE A 142 15.71 13.47 5.52
N MET A 143 16.55 13.68 4.50
CA MET A 143 16.98 12.61 3.60
C MET A 143 17.75 11.52 4.35
N LEU A 144 18.69 11.90 5.22
CA LEU A 144 19.42 10.94 6.06
C LEU A 144 18.50 10.22 7.05
N ALA A 145 17.49 10.90 7.59
CA ALA A 145 16.49 10.31 8.47
C ALA A 145 15.61 9.25 7.79
N ILE A 146 15.56 9.23 6.45
CA ILE A 146 14.87 8.20 5.65
C ILE A 146 15.87 7.12 5.22
N ILE A 147 17.05 7.50 4.73
CA ILE A 147 18.08 6.59 4.21
C ILE A 147 18.60 5.64 5.30
N PHE A 148 18.83 6.14 6.51
CA PHE A 148 19.40 5.34 7.59
C PHE A 148 18.49 4.19 8.04
N PRO A 149 17.18 4.40 8.31
CA PRO A 149 16.24 3.31 8.51
C PRO A 149 16.23 2.28 7.38
N VAL A 150 16.24 2.72 6.12
CA VAL A 150 16.29 1.83 4.95
C VAL A 150 17.56 0.98 4.94
N LEU A 151 18.72 1.58 5.24
CA LEU A 151 19.96 0.83 5.37
C LEU A 151 19.87 -0.22 6.48
N PHE A 152 19.31 0.14 7.64
CA PHE A 152 19.12 -0.78 8.76
C PHE A 152 18.12 -1.91 8.44
N SER A 153 17.10 -1.63 7.63
CA SER A 153 16.13 -2.65 7.20
C SER A 153 16.78 -3.68 6.27
N ILE A 154 17.71 -3.25 5.40
CA ILE A 154 18.52 -4.16 4.57
C ILE A 154 19.50 -4.96 5.42
N LEU A 155 20.22 -4.31 6.36
CA LEU A 155 21.18 -4.97 7.24
C LEU A 155 20.53 -5.99 8.19
N ARG A 156 19.23 -5.86 8.48
CA ARG A 156 18.48 -6.78 9.36
C ARG A 156 18.59 -8.24 8.93
N LEU A 157 18.60 -8.52 7.63
CA LEU A 157 18.66 -9.87 7.09
C LEU A 157 20.05 -10.53 7.25
N LEU A 158 21.07 -9.77 7.68
CA LEU A 158 22.34 -10.36 8.14
C LEU A 158 22.18 -11.07 9.49
N VAL A 159 21.16 -10.70 10.27
CA VAL A 159 20.93 -11.18 11.64
C VAL A 159 19.63 -12.00 11.75
N SER A 160 18.69 -11.82 10.82
CA SER A 160 17.42 -12.56 10.75
C SER A 160 17.35 -13.45 9.52
N SER A 161 16.83 -14.67 9.68
CA SER A 161 16.62 -15.59 8.55
C SER A 161 15.32 -15.34 7.76
N TYR A 162 14.51 -14.35 8.17
CA TYR A 162 13.21 -14.05 7.56
C TYR A 162 12.79 -12.58 7.64
N GLY A 163 11.86 -12.21 6.77
CA GLY A 163 11.24 -10.90 6.58
C GLY A 163 10.19 -10.55 7.64
N MET A 164 9.85 -9.25 7.76
CA MET A 164 8.58 -8.80 8.35
C MET A 164 8.32 -9.10 9.84
N ASN A 165 9.34 -9.12 10.69
CA ASN A 165 9.15 -9.41 12.13
C ASN A 165 8.19 -8.41 12.82
N TRP A 166 8.05 -7.22 12.24
CA TRP A 166 7.12 -6.17 12.66
C TRP A 166 5.66 -6.44 12.27
N PHE A 167 5.33 -7.44 11.44
CA PHE A 167 3.97 -7.65 10.93
C PHE A 167 2.98 -8.03 12.03
N ALA A 168 3.26 -9.09 12.80
CA ALA A 168 2.48 -9.39 13.99
C ALA A 168 2.79 -8.47 15.18
N ASN A 169 3.89 -7.72 15.13
CA ASN A 169 4.41 -6.90 16.23
C ASN A 169 4.79 -5.49 15.76
N PRO A 170 3.81 -4.60 15.42
CA PRO A 170 4.09 -3.30 14.79
C PRO A 170 5.05 -2.40 15.58
N PHE A 171 5.05 -2.52 16.91
CA PHE A 171 5.96 -1.79 17.80
C PHE A 171 7.45 -2.03 17.48
N LEU A 172 7.81 -3.20 16.92
CA LEU A 172 9.18 -3.49 16.50
C LEU A 172 9.65 -2.57 15.38
N ALA A 173 8.79 -2.20 14.42
CA ALA A 173 9.16 -1.27 13.36
C ALA A 173 9.55 0.10 13.95
N PHE A 174 8.76 0.60 14.91
CA PHE A 174 9.06 1.85 15.60
C PHE A 174 10.37 1.77 16.39
N MET A 175 10.57 0.69 17.17
CA MET A 175 11.79 0.52 17.97
C MET A 175 13.05 0.41 17.11
N MET A 176 12.97 -0.27 15.96
CA MET A 176 14.12 -0.42 15.06
C MET A 176 14.43 0.88 14.30
N PHE A 177 13.41 1.55 13.77
CA PHE A 177 13.61 2.58 12.74
C PHE A 177 13.56 4.02 13.27
N ILE A 178 12.82 4.32 14.34
CA ILE A 178 12.79 5.68 14.90
C ILE A 178 14.18 6.11 15.42
N PRO A 179 14.89 5.33 16.26
CA PRO A 179 16.16 5.79 16.83
C PRO A 179 17.21 6.07 15.76
N ILE A 180 17.31 5.21 14.74
CA ILE A 180 18.26 5.41 13.65
C ILE A 180 17.84 6.54 12.70
N SER A 181 16.53 6.75 12.50
CA SER A 181 16.02 7.93 11.79
C SER A 181 16.42 9.23 12.49
N LEU A 182 16.31 9.28 13.82
CA LEU A 182 16.76 10.42 14.63
C LEU A 182 18.27 10.65 14.51
N VAL A 183 19.09 9.59 14.45
CA VAL A 183 20.53 9.73 14.15
C VAL A 183 20.73 10.41 12.81
N GLY A 184 20.06 9.94 11.75
CA GLY A 184 20.07 10.56 10.43
C GLY A 184 19.71 12.04 10.45
N LEU A 185 18.62 12.39 11.15
CA LEU A 185 18.14 13.77 11.29
C LEU A 185 19.14 14.69 12.00
N LEU A 186 19.90 14.16 12.97
CA LEU A 186 20.83 14.92 13.80
C LEU A 186 22.23 15.08 13.18
N ILE A 187 22.64 14.21 12.24
CA ILE A 187 23.98 14.24 11.63
C ILE A 187 24.36 15.62 11.05
N PRO A 188 23.53 16.34 10.28
CA PRO A 188 23.93 17.66 9.77
C PRO A 188 24.21 18.66 10.89
N ARG A 189 23.50 18.54 12.03
CA ARG A 189 23.70 19.40 13.19
C ARG A 189 24.99 19.05 13.95
N THR A 190 25.43 17.79 13.92
CA THR A 190 26.66 17.33 14.58
C THR A 190 27.91 17.63 13.78
N VAL A 191 27.85 17.44 12.46
CA VAL A 191 28.96 17.68 11.53
C VAL A 191 29.18 19.18 11.37
N PHE A 192 28.11 19.94 11.13
CA PHE A 192 28.18 21.40 10.98
C PHE A 192 27.79 22.12 12.28
N ARG A 193 28.55 21.87 13.37
CA ARG A 193 28.38 22.57 14.66
C ARG A 193 28.49 24.08 14.48
N GLY A 194 29.49 24.54 13.73
CA GLY A 194 29.62 25.92 13.30
C GLY A 194 28.83 26.15 12.00
N PHE A 195 27.82 27.00 12.02
CA PHE A 195 27.12 27.37 10.79
C PHE A 195 28.00 28.30 9.94
N PRO A 196 28.22 28.00 8.65
CA PRO A 196 29.00 28.86 7.76
C PRO A 196 28.17 30.07 7.34
N LEU A 197 28.12 31.11 8.18
CA LEU A 197 27.42 32.37 7.91
C LEU A 197 28.11 33.18 6.82
N SER A 198 27.33 33.76 5.92
CA SER A 198 27.76 34.76 4.94
C SER A 198 27.54 36.19 5.43
N GLN A 199 26.68 36.39 6.44
CA GLN A 199 26.50 37.69 7.09
C GLN A 199 27.74 38.13 7.88
N ASN A 200 28.08 39.42 7.79
CA ASN A 200 29.17 40.01 8.57
C ASN A 200 28.71 40.36 9.99
N VAL A 201 29.10 39.52 10.95
CA VAL A 201 28.66 39.58 12.36
C VAL A 201 28.99 40.93 13.03
N SER A 202 30.11 41.57 12.67
CA SER A 202 30.54 42.84 13.28
C SER A 202 29.65 44.01 12.87
N VAL A 203 29.12 43.99 11.64
CA VAL A 203 28.22 45.03 11.10
C VAL A 203 26.84 44.95 11.74
N LEU A 204 26.33 43.74 11.98
CA LEU A 204 24.97 43.53 12.49
C LEU A 204 24.85 43.65 14.02
N LYS A 205 25.96 43.69 14.77
CA LYS A 205 25.99 43.71 16.25
C LYS A 205 25.14 42.58 16.89
N VAL A 206 24.95 41.47 16.17
CA VAL A 206 24.17 40.31 16.62
C VAL A 206 25.13 39.14 16.85
N SER A 207 24.91 38.33 17.89
CA SER A 207 25.76 37.17 18.16
C SER A 207 25.73 36.16 17.00
N LYS A 208 26.88 35.52 16.73
CA LYS A 208 27.01 34.45 15.71
C LYS A 208 25.98 33.33 15.90
N GLU A 209 25.71 32.98 17.15
CA GLU A 209 24.72 31.96 17.51
C GLU A 209 23.29 32.36 17.13
N ALA A 210 22.90 33.62 17.35
CA ALA A 210 21.55 34.09 17.01
C ALA A 210 21.32 34.08 15.50
N LEU A 211 22.32 34.53 14.72
CA LEU A 211 22.29 34.46 13.24
C LEU A 211 22.22 33.00 12.73
N SER A 212 22.93 32.11 13.41
CA SER A 212 22.96 30.68 13.13
C SER A 212 21.64 29.97 13.46
N ASP A 213 20.96 30.37 14.55
CA ASP A 213 19.63 29.87 14.92
C ASP A 213 18.56 30.40 13.94
N GLU A 214 18.65 31.68 13.55
CA GLU A 214 17.79 32.31 12.55
C GLU A 214 17.91 31.64 11.17
N ALA A 215 19.13 31.43 10.69
CA ALA A 215 19.35 30.77 9.39
C ALA A 215 18.81 29.33 9.37
N ARG A 216 18.95 28.59 10.47
CA ARG A 216 18.38 27.23 10.59
C ARG A 216 16.86 27.24 10.66
N PHE A 217 16.28 28.19 11.40
CA PHE A 217 14.83 28.31 11.49
C PHE A 217 14.22 28.62 10.13
N TRP A 218 14.68 29.69 9.47
CA TRP A 218 14.16 30.07 8.17
C TRP A 218 14.49 29.05 7.09
N GLY A 219 15.63 28.35 7.20
CA GLY A 219 15.94 27.23 6.33
C GLY A 219 14.95 26.07 6.45
N ALA A 220 14.62 25.64 7.67
CA ALA A 220 13.61 24.61 7.90
C ALA A 220 12.21 25.08 7.50
N PHE A 221 11.84 26.33 7.83
CA PHE A 221 10.58 26.92 7.38
C PHE A 221 10.50 26.96 5.84
N GLY A 222 11.59 27.31 5.17
CA GLY A 222 11.71 27.31 3.72
C GLY A 222 11.48 25.92 3.12
N PHE A 223 12.03 24.87 3.73
CA PHE A 223 11.76 23.49 3.32
C PHE A 223 10.25 23.15 3.37
N TYR A 224 9.58 23.40 4.50
CA TYR A 224 8.13 23.12 4.61
C TYR A 224 7.28 24.02 3.71
N ALA A 225 7.69 25.28 3.51
CA ALA A 225 7.05 26.20 2.57
C ALA A 225 7.16 25.70 1.12
N SER A 226 8.34 25.26 0.69
CA SER A 226 8.57 24.68 -0.63
C SER A 226 7.80 23.38 -0.81
N LEU A 227 7.74 22.51 0.19
CA LEU A 227 6.97 21.27 0.12
C LEU A 227 5.47 21.56 0.01
N THR A 228 4.96 22.51 0.79
CA THR A 228 3.56 22.99 0.71
C THR A 228 3.22 23.49 -0.69
N LEU A 229 4.10 24.31 -1.28
CA LEU A 229 3.93 24.79 -2.65
C LEU A 229 4.00 23.64 -3.67
N ALA A 230 4.90 22.68 -3.50
CA ALA A 230 5.02 21.53 -4.39
C ALA A 230 3.74 20.68 -4.40
N TYR A 231 3.15 20.41 -3.23
CA TYR A 231 1.84 19.74 -3.13
C TYR A 231 0.75 20.53 -3.84
N LEU A 232 0.70 21.85 -3.63
CA LEU A 232 -0.26 22.71 -4.30
C LEU A 232 -0.11 22.62 -5.84
N LEU A 233 1.10 22.80 -6.36
CA LEU A 233 1.38 22.76 -7.81
C LEU A 233 1.11 21.37 -8.43
N ALA A 234 1.35 20.29 -7.68
CA ALA A 234 1.05 18.93 -8.10
C ALA A 234 -0.44 18.58 -8.08
N GLY A 235 -1.31 19.49 -7.61
CA GLY A 235 -2.74 19.23 -7.47
C GLY A 235 -3.09 18.31 -6.29
N LEU A 236 -2.12 18.02 -5.40
CA LEU A 236 -2.28 17.07 -4.30
C LEU A 236 -2.80 17.79 -3.05
N SER A 237 -3.86 17.26 -2.44
CA SER A 237 -4.48 17.86 -1.25
C SER A 237 -3.62 17.77 0.02
N GLY A 238 -2.59 16.92 0.04
CA GLY A 238 -1.73 16.65 1.21
C GLY A 238 -0.90 17.83 1.74
N GLY A 239 -0.81 18.94 0.99
CA GLY A 239 -0.07 20.14 1.40
C GLY A 239 -0.59 20.81 2.68
N PHE A 240 -1.78 20.44 3.17
CA PHE A 240 -2.32 20.95 4.42
C PHE A 240 -1.43 20.65 5.65
N LEU A 241 -0.79 19.48 5.68
CA LEU A 241 0.04 19.07 6.82
C LEU A 241 1.30 19.94 6.92
N THR A 242 1.94 20.18 5.79
CA THR A 242 3.15 21.01 5.70
C THR A 242 2.80 22.49 5.88
N PHE A 243 1.63 22.94 5.39
CA PHE A 243 1.11 24.27 5.67
C PHE A 243 0.89 24.48 7.18
N PHE A 244 0.21 23.55 7.84
CA PHE A 244 -0.06 23.62 9.28
C PHE A 244 1.24 23.61 10.10
N THR A 245 2.24 22.85 9.65
CA THR A 245 3.59 22.86 10.19
C THR A 245 4.25 24.23 10.03
N SER A 246 4.25 24.81 8.83
CA SER A 246 4.80 26.15 8.57
C SER A 246 4.12 27.24 9.42
N ALA A 247 2.79 27.23 9.50
CA ALA A 247 2.03 28.18 10.30
C ALA A 247 2.42 28.08 11.80
N SER A 248 2.50 26.86 12.31
CA SER A 248 2.88 26.60 13.71
C SER A 248 4.35 26.98 13.98
N MET A 249 5.26 26.71 13.04
CA MET A 249 6.66 27.14 13.10
C MET A 249 6.81 28.66 13.15
N LEU A 250 6.00 29.41 12.40
CA LEU A 250 6.02 30.86 12.43
C LEU A 250 5.59 31.39 13.80
N LEU A 251 4.50 30.86 14.36
CA LEU A 251 4.04 31.19 15.71
C LEU A 251 5.10 30.83 16.77
N ALA A 252 5.73 29.67 16.63
CA ALA A 252 6.82 29.21 17.48
C ALA A 252 8.01 30.18 17.45
N TRP A 253 8.40 30.66 16.27
CA TRP A 253 9.49 31.63 16.13
C TRP A 253 9.16 32.98 16.74
N ILE A 254 7.93 33.48 16.54
CA ILE A 254 7.47 34.72 17.17
C ILE A 254 7.53 34.58 18.69
N SER A 255 7.00 33.48 19.24
CA SER A 255 7.04 33.18 20.67
C SER A 255 8.47 33.10 21.22
N PHE A 256 9.38 32.43 20.48
CA PHE A 256 10.81 32.35 20.81
C PHE A 256 11.47 33.74 20.87
N CYS A 257 11.25 34.57 19.85
CA CYS A 257 11.79 35.93 19.76
C CYS A 257 11.24 36.82 20.88
N LEU A 258 9.94 36.75 21.18
CA LEU A 258 9.33 37.47 22.30
C LEU A 258 9.91 37.04 23.64
N SER A 259 10.09 35.73 23.86
CA SER A 259 10.74 35.21 25.07
C SER A 259 12.16 35.77 25.23
N ILE A 260 12.95 35.86 24.16
CA ILE A 260 14.31 36.42 24.22
C ILE A 260 14.24 37.92 24.54
N LYS A 261 13.31 38.65 23.93
CA LYS A 261 13.16 40.10 24.13
C LYS A 261 12.77 40.45 25.56
N PHE A 262 11.81 39.74 26.15
CA PHE A 262 11.28 40.07 27.48
C PHE A 262 12.03 39.41 28.64
N CYS A 263 12.59 38.21 28.44
CA CYS A 263 13.17 37.42 29.53
C CYS A 263 14.68 37.21 29.39
N GLY A 264 15.31 37.85 28.40
CA GLY A 264 16.70 37.60 28.03
C GLY A 264 16.90 36.24 27.36
N ARG A 265 18.11 35.99 26.85
CA ARG A 265 18.46 34.75 26.16
C ARG A 265 18.77 33.62 27.14
N GLN A 266 17.76 33.14 27.86
CA GLN A 266 17.86 31.91 28.65
C GLN A 266 17.55 30.69 27.78
N LEU A 267 18.59 29.90 27.47
CA LEU A 267 18.56 28.87 26.44
C LEU A 267 17.44 27.82 26.63
N ALA A 268 17.21 27.39 27.87
CA ALA A 268 16.17 26.41 28.19
C ALA A 268 14.77 27.01 28.10
N ARG A 269 14.55 28.16 28.75
CA ARG A 269 13.25 28.86 28.76
C ARG A 269 12.79 29.24 27.36
N SER A 270 13.64 29.90 26.56
CA SER A 270 13.28 30.27 25.18
C SER A 270 12.92 29.04 24.34
N THR A 271 13.59 27.90 24.55
CA THR A 271 13.26 26.65 23.85
C THR A 271 11.85 26.17 24.21
N VAL A 272 11.43 26.26 25.48
CA VAL A 272 10.04 25.92 25.88
C VAL A 272 9.02 26.80 25.16
N PHE A 273 9.26 28.11 25.11
CA PHE A 273 8.39 29.05 24.39
C PHE A 273 8.30 28.77 22.88
N TYR A 274 9.35 28.20 22.28
CA TYR A 274 9.33 27.72 20.90
C TYR A 274 8.49 26.44 20.73
N VAL A 275 8.57 25.50 21.67
CA VAL A 275 7.87 24.21 21.56
C VAL A 275 6.37 24.34 21.75
N ILE A 276 5.90 25.21 22.65
CA ILE A 276 4.46 25.33 23.00
C ILE A 276 3.58 25.52 21.75
N PRO A 277 3.83 26.48 20.84
CA PRO A 277 3.02 26.67 19.65
C PRO A 277 3.09 25.53 18.63
N LEU A 278 4.11 24.66 18.72
CA LEU A 278 4.25 23.49 17.85
C LEU A 278 3.39 22.31 18.33
N ILE A 279 2.97 22.27 19.60
CA ILE A 279 2.25 21.11 20.16
C ILE A 279 1.05 20.68 19.30
N PRO A 280 0.16 21.58 18.83
CA PRO A 280 -0.99 21.17 18.03
C PRO A 280 -0.60 20.49 16.70
N CYS A 281 0.42 20.99 16.01
CA CYS A 281 0.88 20.39 14.75
C CYS A 281 1.64 19.09 14.98
N LEU A 282 2.48 19.02 16.01
CA LEU A 282 3.24 17.83 16.35
C LEU A 282 2.32 16.68 16.80
N THR A 283 1.30 17.00 17.61
CA THR A 283 0.29 16.02 18.04
C THR A 283 -0.44 15.44 16.83
N TYR A 284 -0.82 16.30 15.88
CA TYR A 284 -1.45 15.85 14.64
C TYR A 284 -0.50 15.02 13.77
N SER A 285 0.75 15.44 13.60
CA SER A 285 1.77 14.67 12.86
C SER A 285 2.01 13.29 13.47
N VAL A 286 2.03 13.17 14.80
CA VAL A 286 2.16 11.89 15.50
C VAL A 286 0.91 11.02 15.30
N TYR A 287 -0.29 11.60 15.45
CA TYR A 287 -1.55 10.89 15.24
C TYR A 287 -1.68 10.38 13.80
N PHE A 288 -1.64 11.28 12.83
CA PHE A 288 -1.78 10.96 11.42
C PHE A 288 -0.63 10.08 10.92
N GLY A 289 0.60 10.41 11.32
CA GLY A 289 1.78 9.64 10.94
C GLY A 289 1.80 8.24 11.54
N GLY A 290 1.40 8.08 12.80
CA GLY A 290 1.28 6.78 13.45
C GLY A 290 0.23 5.90 12.76
N PHE A 291 -0.93 6.48 12.42
CA PHE A 291 -1.96 5.81 11.64
C PHE A 291 -1.46 5.38 10.25
N LEU A 292 -0.75 6.26 9.55
CA LEU A 292 -0.18 5.97 8.23
C LEU A 292 0.84 4.83 8.29
N VAL A 293 1.72 4.82 9.30
CA VAL A 293 2.68 3.73 9.50
C VAL A 293 1.96 2.42 9.81
N GLN A 294 0.97 2.42 10.70
CA GLN A 294 0.20 1.22 11.03
C GLN A 294 -0.53 0.66 9.82
N PHE A 295 -1.18 1.53 9.04
CA PHE A 295 -1.84 1.15 7.79
C PHE A 295 -0.85 0.51 6.81
N LEU A 296 0.33 1.12 6.62
CA LEU A 296 1.35 0.57 5.72
C LEU A 296 1.99 -0.71 6.23
N ILE A 297 2.18 -0.87 7.54
CA ILE A 297 2.59 -2.14 8.14
C ILE A 297 1.61 -3.24 7.72
N GLU A 298 0.31 -3.02 7.91
CA GLU A 298 -0.72 -3.98 7.52
C GLU A 298 -0.64 -4.33 6.03
N LYS A 299 -0.62 -3.32 5.15
CA LYS A 299 -0.62 -3.54 3.69
C LYS A 299 0.69 -4.15 3.18
N MET A 300 1.84 -3.77 3.75
CA MET A 300 3.14 -4.30 3.35
C MET A 300 3.34 -5.74 3.76
N GLY A 301 2.75 -6.18 4.88
CA GLY A 301 2.77 -7.59 5.24
C GLY A 301 1.88 -8.48 4.36
N MET A 302 1.02 -7.88 3.53
CA MET A 302 0.04 -8.57 2.66
C MET A 302 0.17 -8.16 1.19
N MET A 303 1.33 -7.63 0.80
CA MET A 303 1.56 -7.03 -0.52
C MET A 303 1.57 -8.05 -1.67
N GLY A 304 1.69 -9.35 -1.36
CA GLY A 304 1.93 -10.40 -2.34
C GLY A 304 3.35 -10.96 -2.27
N SER A 305 3.60 -12.01 -3.05
CA SER A 305 4.91 -12.64 -3.14
C SER A 305 5.73 -12.01 -4.28
N LEU A 306 6.76 -11.24 -3.93
CA LEU A 306 7.70 -10.70 -4.92
C LEU A 306 8.84 -11.70 -5.17
N PRO A 307 9.39 -11.76 -6.40
CA PRO A 307 10.50 -12.63 -6.71
C PRO A 307 11.73 -12.27 -5.85
N PRO A 308 12.49 -13.26 -5.36
CA PRO A 308 13.77 -13.02 -4.71
C PRO A 308 14.81 -12.37 -5.65
N PRO A 309 15.72 -11.55 -5.11
CA PRO A 309 15.86 -11.24 -3.69
C PRO A 309 14.82 -10.23 -3.16
N TYR A 310 14.09 -9.55 -4.03
CA TYR A 310 13.25 -8.39 -3.70
C TYR A 310 12.19 -8.66 -2.62
N GLY A 311 11.52 -9.81 -2.65
CA GLY A 311 10.50 -10.17 -1.65
C GLY A 311 10.99 -10.08 -0.20
N ASN A 312 12.26 -10.36 0.06
CA ASN A 312 12.80 -10.30 1.42
C ASN A 312 13.01 -8.87 1.92
N TYR A 313 13.20 -7.89 1.03
CA TYR A 313 13.63 -6.54 1.39
C TYR A 313 12.53 -5.49 1.22
N VAL A 314 11.70 -5.59 0.18
CA VAL A 314 10.80 -4.49 -0.21
C VAL A 314 9.83 -4.08 0.91
N PRO A 315 9.10 -4.99 1.59
CA PRO A 315 8.21 -4.59 2.69
C PRO A 315 8.96 -3.85 3.81
N ASP A 316 10.12 -4.39 4.20
CA ASP A 316 10.96 -3.83 5.25
C ASP A 316 11.50 -2.45 4.87
N ILE A 317 11.90 -2.24 3.60
CA ILE A 317 12.34 -0.96 3.06
C ILE A 317 11.19 0.06 3.09
N VAL A 318 10.01 -0.31 2.62
CA VAL A 318 8.85 0.60 2.58
C VAL A 318 8.44 1.02 4.00
N VAL A 319 8.35 0.06 4.94
CA VAL A 319 8.04 0.34 6.34
C VAL A 319 9.12 1.21 6.99
N ALA A 320 10.39 0.93 6.75
CA ALA A 320 11.48 1.75 7.29
C ALA A 320 11.49 3.17 6.72
N ALA A 321 11.27 3.32 5.41
CA ALA A 321 11.22 4.62 4.75
C ALA A 321 10.06 5.47 5.30
N ILE A 322 8.86 4.90 5.45
CA ILE A 322 7.73 5.66 5.98
C ILE A 322 7.93 6.04 7.46
N VAL A 323 8.50 5.15 8.28
CA VAL A 323 8.86 5.52 9.67
C VAL A 323 9.86 6.67 9.67
N GLY A 324 10.83 6.68 8.75
CA GLY A 324 11.76 7.81 8.58
C GLY A 324 11.08 9.12 8.17
N VAL A 325 10.12 9.07 7.23
CA VAL A 325 9.32 10.23 6.80
C VAL A 325 8.49 10.77 7.96
N VAL A 326 7.76 9.90 8.67
CA VAL A 326 6.91 10.30 9.80
C VAL A 326 7.75 10.84 10.96
N THR A 327 8.89 10.21 11.27
CA THR A 327 9.84 10.72 12.27
C THR A 327 10.31 12.12 11.89
N SER A 328 10.58 12.37 10.61
CA SER A 328 10.96 13.69 10.10
C SER A 328 9.83 14.72 10.21
N TRP A 329 8.57 14.34 9.97
CA TRP A 329 7.42 15.23 10.18
C TRP A 329 7.22 15.59 11.66
N CYS A 330 7.47 14.65 12.57
CA CYS A 330 7.31 14.86 14.00
C CYS A 330 8.49 15.65 14.61
N MET A 331 9.72 15.39 14.16
CA MET A 331 10.93 15.92 14.81
C MET A 331 11.60 17.04 14.04
N GLY A 332 11.40 17.11 12.72
CA GLY A 332 11.94 18.15 11.85
C GLY A 332 11.65 19.58 12.33
N PRO A 333 10.40 19.94 12.68
CA PRO A 333 10.07 21.31 13.12
C PRO A 333 10.79 21.71 14.42
N LEU A 334 11.21 20.74 15.24
CA LEU A 334 11.95 20.97 16.48
C LEU A 334 13.45 21.22 16.24
N MET A 335 14.01 20.71 15.14
CA MET A 335 15.45 20.70 14.88
C MET A 335 16.14 22.07 14.90
N PRO A 336 15.55 23.17 14.38
CA PRO A 336 16.22 24.47 14.36
C PRO A 336 16.71 24.94 15.73
N ILE A 337 15.85 24.83 16.75
CA ILE A 337 16.14 25.30 18.12
C ILE A 337 16.57 24.18 19.04
N CYS A 338 15.86 23.05 19.04
CA CYS A 338 16.12 21.93 19.96
C CYS A 338 17.33 21.09 19.52
N GLY A 339 17.67 21.10 18.23
CA GLY A 339 18.73 20.25 17.67
C GLY A 339 20.10 20.45 18.33
N LYS A 340 20.41 21.63 18.86
CA LYS A 340 21.68 21.86 19.59
C LYS A 340 21.81 21.00 20.86
N TRP A 341 20.69 20.71 21.52
CA TRP A 341 20.64 19.90 22.72
C TRP A 341 20.67 18.41 22.39
N LEU A 342 20.03 18.04 21.27
CA LEU A 342 19.87 16.66 20.82
C LEU A 342 21.12 16.13 20.06
N ALA A 343 21.86 17.00 19.38
CA ALA A 343 23.05 16.65 18.58
C ALA A 343 24.32 16.40 19.42
N ARG A 344 24.19 15.88 20.65
CA ARG A 344 25.32 15.52 21.52
C ARG A 344 25.81 14.12 21.17
N SER A 345 27.13 13.92 21.13
CA SER A 345 27.74 12.63 20.78
C SER A 345 27.20 11.47 21.62
N SER A 346 26.97 11.68 22.92
CA SER A 346 26.40 10.67 23.81
C SER A 346 24.97 10.27 23.42
N ILE A 347 24.15 11.21 22.96
CA ILE A 347 22.78 10.94 22.50
C ILE A 347 22.81 10.16 21.19
N LEU A 348 23.65 10.54 20.22
CA LEU A 348 23.78 9.79 18.97
C LEU A 348 24.30 8.38 19.21
N GLN A 349 25.30 8.22 20.08
CA GLN A 349 25.79 6.91 20.49
C GLN A 349 24.67 6.11 21.13
N PHE A 350 23.93 6.66 22.09
CA PHE A 350 22.80 5.97 22.72
C PHE A 350 21.75 5.50 21.68
N LEU A 351 21.34 6.37 20.76
CA LEU A 351 20.37 6.03 19.72
C LEU A 351 20.89 4.96 18.76
N LEU A 352 22.18 5.00 18.40
CA LEU A 352 22.81 3.98 17.57
C LEU A 352 22.83 2.62 18.28
N HIS A 353 23.28 2.57 19.55
CA HIS A 353 23.27 1.34 20.34
C HIS A 353 21.85 0.80 20.49
N LEU A 354 20.88 1.67 20.78
CA LEU A 354 19.47 1.29 20.85
C LEU A 354 18.97 0.68 19.54
N SER A 355 19.37 1.24 18.39
CA SER A 355 19.00 0.71 17.08
C SER A 355 19.58 -0.69 16.84
N VAL A 356 20.85 -0.90 17.18
CA VAL A 356 21.52 -2.20 17.04
C VAL A 356 20.90 -3.25 17.98
N ILE A 357 20.61 -2.87 19.23
CA ILE A 357 19.94 -3.74 20.20
C ILE A 357 18.53 -4.05 19.73
N ALA A 358 17.76 -3.06 19.25
CA ALA A 358 16.42 -3.28 18.72
C ALA A 358 16.42 -4.22 17.51
N LEU A 359 17.44 -4.15 16.65
CA LEU A 359 17.62 -5.07 15.52
C LEU A 359 17.89 -6.51 15.98
N ALA A 360 18.73 -6.68 17.00
CA ALA A 360 19.05 -7.98 17.56
C ALA A 360 17.85 -8.59 18.34
N LEU A 361 17.09 -7.76 19.06
CA LEU A 361 15.88 -8.20 19.75
C LEU A 361 14.79 -8.55 18.75
N SER A 362 14.59 -7.75 17.70
CA SER A 362 13.54 -8.00 16.72
C SER A 362 13.74 -9.31 15.96
N SER A 363 14.99 -9.77 15.78
CA SER A 363 15.29 -11.06 15.12
C SER A 363 14.75 -12.27 15.87
N GLN A 364 14.44 -12.13 17.17
CA GLN A 364 13.86 -13.19 18.00
C GLN A 364 12.33 -13.30 17.88
N PHE A 365 11.67 -12.32 17.24
CA PHE A 365 10.23 -12.32 17.10
C PHE A 365 9.79 -13.05 15.84
N PHE A 366 8.80 -13.92 16.00
CA PHE A 366 8.15 -14.56 14.87
C PHE A 366 7.23 -13.55 14.15
N PRO A 367 7.20 -13.52 12.81
CA PRO A 367 6.54 -12.45 12.05
C PRO A 367 5.01 -12.61 11.99
N TYR A 368 4.47 -13.77 12.33
CA TYR A 368 3.04 -14.08 12.20
C TYR A 368 2.40 -14.44 13.54
N SER A 369 1.08 -14.24 13.62
CA SER A 369 0.25 -14.68 14.74
C SER A 369 -1.14 -15.05 14.21
N ARG A 370 -2.05 -15.47 15.08
CA ARG A 370 -3.45 -15.67 14.70
C ARG A 370 -4.13 -14.37 14.24
N ASP A 371 -3.69 -13.24 14.78
CA ASP A 371 -4.24 -11.91 14.47
C ASP A 371 -3.54 -11.22 13.31
N ALA A 372 -2.36 -11.71 12.91
CA ALA A 372 -1.62 -11.30 11.73
C ALA A 372 -1.11 -12.56 11.00
N PRO A 373 -2.03 -13.32 10.36
CA PRO A 373 -1.71 -14.64 9.85
C PRO A 373 -0.86 -14.60 8.59
N LYS A 374 0.00 -15.62 8.43
CA LYS A 374 0.60 -15.94 7.13
C LYS A 374 -0.51 -16.43 6.20
N ARG A 375 -0.54 -15.96 4.95
CA ARG A 375 -1.61 -16.29 4.02
C ARG A 375 -1.14 -17.33 3.02
N VAL A 376 -1.79 -18.50 3.05
CA VAL A 376 -1.46 -19.66 2.21
C VAL A 376 -2.66 -19.97 1.33
N VAL A 377 -2.40 -20.11 0.03
CA VAL A 377 -3.37 -20.64 -0.92
C VAL A 377 -3.06 -22.11 -1.11
N PHE A 378 -4.04 -22.97 -0.87
CA PHE A 378 -3.96 -24.41 -1.05
C PHE A 378 -5.00 -24.86 -2.07
N GLN A 379 -4.56 -25.28 -3.24
CA GLN A 379 -5.42 -25.79 -4.29
C GLN A 379 -5.24 -27.31 -4.43
N HIS A 380 -6.31 -28.07 -4.30
CA HIS A 380 -6.34 -29.46 -4.73
C HIS A 380 -6.78 -29.52 -6.19
N THR A 381 -5.81 -29.69 -7.08
CA THR A 381 -6.01 -29.70 -8.52
C THR A 381 -6.35 -31.10 -9.02
N PHE A 382 -7.37 -31.18 -9.87
CA PHE A 382 -7.73 -32.35 -10.66
C PHE A 382 -7.68 -31.97 -12.14
N LEU A 383 -6.78 -32.62 -12.89
CA LEU A 383 -6.78 -32.50 -14.35
C LEU A 383 -7.81 -33.50 -14.89
N THR A 384 -8.82 -33.02 -15.59
CA THR A 384 -9.88 -33.86 -16.16
C THR A 384 -9.75 -33.93 -17.69
N ALA A 385 -10.00 -35.11 -18.25
CA ALA A 385 -10.08 -35.28 -19.71
C ALA A 385 -11.51 -35.06 -20.22
N ASP A 386 -12.49 -35.49 -19.43
CA ASP A 386 -13.91 -35.45 -19.75
C ASP A 386 -14.75 -35.39 -18.45
N ALA A 387 -16.06 -35.66 -18.58
CA ALA A 387 -17.00 -35.64 -17.47
C ALA A 387 -16.66 -36.66 -16.36
N ASN A 388 -15.99 -37.77 -16.63
CA ASN A 388 -15.88 -38.88 -15.67
C ASN A 388 -14.44 -39.35 -15.43
N ARG A 389 -13.44 -38.75 -16.10
CA ARG A 389 -12.06 -39.20 -16.07
C ARG A 389 -11.11 -38.13 -15.54
N ILE A 390 -10.38 -38.50 -14.51
CA ILE A 390 -9.25 -37.74 -13.97
C ILE A 390 -7.97 -38.28 -14.59
N VAL A 391 -7.15 -37.37 -15.10
CA VAL A 391 -5.85 -37.64 -15.71
C VAL A 391 -4.75 -37.57 -14.64
N ASP A 392 -4.80 -36.55 -13.79
CA ASP A 392 -3.79 -36.30 -12.76
C ASP A 392 -4.40 -35.56 -11.57
N SER A 393 -3.75 -35.64 -10.41
CA SER A 393 -4.13 -34.88 -9.22
C SER A 393 -2.92 -34.39 -8.45
N SER A 394 -2.98 -33.13 -8.00
CA SER A 394 -1.91 -32.49 -7.25
C SER A 394 -2.41 -31.56 -6.15
N TYR A 395 -1.57 -31.37 -5.15
CA TYR A 395 -1.68 -30.27 -4.20
C TYR A 395 -0.77 -29.14 -4.67
N ASP A 396 -1.36 -27.99 -4.97
CA ASP A 396 -0.67 -26.80 -5.42
C ASP A 396 -0.75 -25.73 -4.34
N PHE A 397 0.41 -25.29 -3.86
CA PHE A 397 0.51 -24.28 -2.81
C PHE A 397 1.08 -22.97 -3.35
N SER A 398 0.55 -21.85 -2.85
CA SER A 398 1.12 -20.53 -3.06
C SER A 398 1.00 -19.66 -1.81
N VAL A 399 1.70 -18.53 -1.81
CA VAL A 399 1.66 -17.54 -0.72
C VAL A 399 1.45 -16.14 -1.29
N VAL A 400 0.80 -15.28 -0.51
CA VAL A 400 0.53 -13.87 -0.88
C VAL A 400 1.25 -12.89 0.05
N ASP A 401 2.41 -13.29 0.55
CA ASP A 401 3.29 -12.48 1.36
C ASP A 401 4.76 -12.80 1.05
N SER A 402 5.68 -12.03 1.63
CA SER A 402 7.10 -12.09 1.32
C SER A 402 7.82 -13.35 1.79
N ASN A 403 7.38 -14.00 2.88
CA ASN A 403 8.08 -15.19 3.34
C ASN A 403 7.64 -16.39 2.48
N SER A 404 8.61 -17.09 1.90
CA SER A 404 8.34 -18.15 0.91
C SER A 404 7.68 -19.40 1.50
N LEU A 405 7.26 -20.33 0.63
CA LEU A 405 6.79 -21.66 1.05
C LEU A 405 7.86 -22.46 1.80
N LEU A 406 9.15 -22.27 1.52
CA LEU A 406 10.23 -22.91 2.30
C LEU A 406 10.26 -22.42 3.75
N PHE A 407 9.98 -21.13 3.98
CA PHE A 407 9.79 -20.61 5.33
C PHE A 407 8.63 -21.32 6.02
N LEU A 408 7.49 -21.43 5.35
CA LEU A 408 6.30 -22.09 5.89
C LEU A 408 6.62 -23.54 6.31
N PHE A 409 7.22 -24.34 5.44
CA PHE A 409 7.52 -25.74 5.75
C PHE A 409 8.59 -25.90 6.83
N LYS A 410 9.56 -24.97 6.91
CA LYS A 410 10.55 -24.95 8.00
C LYS A 410 9.91 -24.75 9.37
N TYR A 411 8.89 -23.89 9.46
CA TYR A 411 8.23 -23.53 10.73
C TYR A 411 6.89 -24.25 10.96
N ALA A 412 6.46 -25.11 10.03
CA ALA A 412 5.28 -25.99 10.14
C ALA A 412 5.68 -27.45 9.85
N PRO A 413 6.38 -28.12 10.80
CA PRO A 413 6.96 -29.44 10.57
C PRO A 413 5.91 -30.53 10.32
N GLU A 414 4.70 -30.39 10.88
CA GLU A 414 3.61 -31.34 10.64
C GLU A 414 3.13 -31.31 9.18
N VAL A 415 3.00 -30.11 8.61
CA VAL A 415 2.68 -29.92 7.18
C VAL A 415 3.79 -30.50 6.31
N ALA A 416 5.05 -30.20 6.63
CA ALA A 416 6.20 -30.73 5.89
C ALA A 416 6.23 -32.26 5.92
N LYS A 417 5.92 -32.87 7.07
CA LYS A 417 5.84 -34.32 7.23
C LYS A 417 4.72 -34.92 6.38
N GLU A 418 3.51 -34.36 6.39
CA GLU A 418 2.37 -34.87 5.61
C GLU A 418 2.63 -34.77 4.10
N LEU A 419 3.39 -33.75 3.67
CA LEU A 419 3.85 -33.57 2.28
C LEU A 419 5.12 -34.36 1.92
N ASN A 420 5.66 -35.16 2.84
CA ASN A 420 6.92 -35.90 2.68
C ASN A 420 8.13 -35.02 2.26
N ILE A 421 8.21 -33.81 2.81
CA ILE A 421 9.29 -32.85 2.55
C ILE A 421 10.51 -33.21 3.41
N GLY A 422 11.61 -33.56 2.75
CA GLY A 422 12.90 -33.84 3.39
C GLY A 422 13.74 -32.58 3.66
N PRO A 423 14.86 -32.71 4.42
CA PRO A 423 15.73 -31.59 4.78
C PRO A 423 16.48 -30.97 3.59
N GLU A 424 16.68 -31.71 2.49
CA GLU A 424 17.34 -31.23 1.26
C GLU A 424 16.38 -30.52 0.29
N PHE A 425 15.10 -30.39 0.66
CA PHE A 425 14.09 -29.79 -0.21
C PHE A 425 14.38 -28.30 -0.46
N SER A 426 14.57 -27.97 -1.73
CA SER A 426 14.81 -26.60 -2.19
C SER A 426 13.93 -26.26 -3.40
N PHE A 427 13.86 -24.97 -3.76
CA PHE A 427 13.19 -24.55 -5.00
C PHE A 427 13.85 -25.10 -6.27
N GLU A 428 15.12 -25.52 -6.22
CA GLU A 428 15.82 -26.09 -7.38
C GLU A 428 15.40 -27.54 -7.65
N THR A 429 15.10 -28.28 -6.57
CA THR A 429 14.68 -29.68 -6.63
C THR A 429 13.17 -29.88 -6.69
N ALA A 430 12.40 -28.86 -6.33
CA ALA A 430 10.96 -28.97 -6.19
C ALA A 430 10.23 -28.82 -7.54
N LYS A 431 9.08 -29.50 -7.68
CA LYS A 431 8.18 -29.33 -8.81
C LYS A 431 7.44 -28.00 -8.65
N MET A 432 7.66 -27.06 -9.57
CA MET A 432 6.95 -25.77 -9.56
C MET A 432 5.54 -25.93 -10.14
N SER A 433 4.55 -25.30 -9.52
CA SER A 433 3.22 -25.12 -10.14
C SER A 433 3.28 -24.01 -11.17
N ASN A 434 2.69 -24.24 -12.34
CA ASN A 434 2.52 -23.18 -13.33
C ASN A 434 1.48 -22.16 -12.84
N GLN A 435 1.66 -20.88 -13.17
CA GLN A 435 0.67 -19.85 -12.86
C GLN A 435 -0.73 -20.17 -13.45
N ARG A 436 -0.78 -20.86 -14.60
CA ARG A 436 -2.01 -21.35 -15.22
C ARG A 436 -2.76 -22.37 -14.35
N THR A 437 -2.07 -23.05 -13.44
CA THR A 437 -2.73 -23.95 -12.48
C THR A 437 -3.72 -23.18 -11.61
N PHE A 438 -3.43 -21.92 -11.28
CA PHE A 438 -4.30 -21.06 -10.47
C PHE A 438 -5.28 -20.22 -11.29
N LEU A 439 -5.60 -20.62 -12.53
CA LEU A 439 -6.49 -19.86 -13.43
C LEU A 439 -7.87 -19.59 -12.81
N THR A 440 -8.34 -20.47 -11.92
CA THR A 440 -9.58 -20.29 -11.15
C THR A 440 -9.62 -19.00 -10.32
N LEU A 441 -8.45 -18.47 -9.93
CA LEU A 441 -8.30 -17.25 -9.16
C LEU A 441 -8.00 -16.01 -10.04
N PHE A 442 -8.14 -16.09 -11.36
CA PHE A 442 -7.98 -14.95 -12.24
C PHE A 442 -8.90 -13.78 -11.84
N PRO A 443 -8.41 -12.52 -11.84
CA PRO A 443 -7.07 -12.09 -12.26
C PRO A 443 -6.01 -12.16 -11.16
N VAL A 444 -6.33 -12.58 -9.94
CA VAL A 444 -5.44 -12.45 -8.77
C VAL A 444 -4.24 -13.42 -8.82
N ASN A 445 -4.28 -14.42 -9.69
CA ASN A 445 -3.18 -15.38 -9.89
C ASN A 445 -1.85 -14.75 -10.34
N PHE A 446 -1.81 -13.48 -10.76
CA PHE A 446 -0.55 -12.74 -10.96
C PHE A 446 0.21 -12.39 -9.68
N LEU A 447 -0.44 -12.44 -8.52
CA LEU A 447 0.20 -12.19 -7.22
C LEU A 447 0.97 -13.41 -6.68
N PHE A 448 0.84 -14.56 -7.35
CA PHE A 448 1.46 -15.82 -6.95
C PHE A 448 2.81 -15.99 -7.62
N SER A 449 3.82 -16.30 -6.82
CA SER A 449 5.16 -16.62 -7.31
C SER A 449 5.71 -17.81 -6.54
N ARG A 450 6.55 -18.60 -7.21
CA ARG A 450 7.21 -19.80 -6.65
C ARG A 450 6.23 -20.77 -5.98
N SER A 451 5.09 -20.96 -6.62
CA SER A 451 4.10 -21.95 -6.21
C SER A 451 4.68 -23.37 -6.39
N LEU A 452 4.35 -24.25 -5.46
CA LEU A 452 4.89 -25.61 -5.40
C LEU A 452 3.80 -26.66 -5.59
N GLN A 453 4.13 -27.69 -6.36
CA GLN A 453 3.24 -28.79 -6.67
C GLN A 453 3.70 -30.08 -5.98
N PHE A 454 2.76 -30.77 -5.34
CA PHE A 454 2.95 -32.06 -4.70
C PHE A 454 1.97 -33.08 -5.27
N PRO A 455 2.35 -34.37 -5.36
CA PRO A 455 1.44 -35.41 -5.84
C PRO A 455 0.28 -35.60 -4.86
N ALA A 456 -0.93 -35.81 -5.39
CA ALA A 456 -2.13 -36.08 -4.61
C ALA A 456 -2.89 -37.29 -5.15
N ARG A 457 -3.73 -37.90 -4.32
CA ARG A 457 -4.60 -39.01 -4.72
C ARG A 457 -5.89 -38.47 -5.35
N SER A 458 -6.46 -39.24 -6.27
CA SER A 458 -7.72 -38.92 -6.99
C SER A 458 -8.89 -39.85 -6.67
N ASP A 459 -8.69 -40.89 -5.84
CA ASP A 459 -9.70 -41.93 -5.63
C ASP A 459 -10.94 -41.42 -4.87
N GLU A 460 -10.77 -40.49 -3.92
CA GLU A 460 -11.87 -39.98 -3.12
C GLU A 460 -12.80 -39.04 -3.90
N ILE A 461 -12.26 -38.23 -4.81
CA ILE A 461 -13.08 -37.28 -5.56
C ILE A 461 -14.06 -38.00 -6.50
N LEU A 462 -13.70 -39.18 -7.00
CA LEU A 462 -14.58 -40.06 -7.80
C LEU A 462 -15.74 -40.64 -6.97
N LYS A 463 -15.59 -40.75 -5.64
CA LYS A 463 -16.68 -41.14 -4.74
C LYS A 463 -17.62 -39.97 -4.45
N GLN A 464 -17.08 -38.75 -4.48
CA GLN A 464 -17.80 -37.53 -4.14
C GLN A 464 -18.65 -37.01 -5.31
N TYR A 465 -18.12 -37.07 -6.53
CA TYR A 465 -18.76 -36.52 -7.73
C TYR A 465 -18.88 -37.57 -8.83
N ARG A 466 -20.03 -37.57 -9.50
CA ARG A 466 -20.31 -38.48 -10.63
C ARG A 466 -19.89 -37.90 -11.97
N GLN A 467 -20.03 -36.58 -12.10
CA GLN A 467 -19.69 -35.82 -13.30
C GLN A 467 -18.89 -34.58 -12.92
N PHE A 468 -17.79 -34.36 -13.61
CA PHE A 468 -16.90 -33.22 -13.53
C PHE A 468 -17.25 -32.18 -14.59
N PRO A 469 -16.78 -30.93 -14.40
CA PRO A 469 -16.91 -29.91 -15.41
C PRO A 469 -16.27 -30.32 -16.73
N HIS A 470 -17.01 -30.15 -17.81
CA HIS A 470 -16.54 -30.48 -19.14
C HIS A 470 -17.21 -29.60 -20.20
N LEU A 471 -16.52 -29.50 -21.32
CA LEU A 471 -16.95 -28.77 -22.51
C LEU A 471 -17.12 -29.75 -23.66
N TYR A 472 -18.19 -29.62 -24.43
CA TYR A 472 -18.37 -30.42 -25.63
C TYR A 472 -19.12 -29.67 -26.72
N THR A 473 -19.00 -30.17 -27.95
CA THR A 473 -19.63 -29.56 -29.12
C THR A 473 -21.08 -30.02 -29.24
N ASN A 474 -22.03 -29.09 -29.13
CA ASN A 474 -23.46 -29.40 -29.18
C ASN A 474 -23.97 -29.58 -30.63
N LYS A 475 -23.38 -28.84 -31.59
CA LYS A 475 -23.79 -28.86 -33.01
C LYS A 475 -22.59 -28.90 -33.95
N PRO A 476 -22.73 -29.44 -35.17
CA PRO A 476 -21.68 -29.37 -36.18
C PRO A 476 -21.19 -27.94 -36.39
N GLN A 477 -19.87 -27.79 -36.61
CA GLN A 477 -19.28 -26.49 -36.91
C GLN A 477 -19.87 -25.93 -38.21
N THR A 478 -20.14 -24.62 -38.25
CA THR A 478 -20.65 -23.95 -39.45
C THR A 478 -19.58 -23.05 -40.04
N MET A 479 -19.35 -23.17 -41.35
CA MET A 479 -18.47 -22.27 -42.10
C MET A 479 -19.31 -21.20 -42.79
N SER A 480 -18.91 -19.95 -42.62
CA SER A 480 -19.50 -18.81 -43.31
C SER A 480 -18.83 -18.61 -44.67
N SER A 481 -19.51 -17.89 -45.57
CA SER A 481 -19.00 -17.58 -46.91
C SER A 481 -17.75 -16.69 -46.92
N ASP A 482 -17.49 -15.98 -45.81
CA ASP A 482 -16.31 -15.13 -45.61
C ASP A 482 -15.09 -15.91 -45.08
N GLY A 483 -15.21 -17.23 -44.89
CA GLY A 483 -14.15 -18.10 -44.36
C GLY A 483 -14.14 -18.23 -42.84
N SER A 484 -15.04 -17.53 -42.12
CA SER A 484 -15.15 -17.65 -40.67
C SER A 484 -15.76 -18.99 -40.24
N ARG A 485 -15.29 -19.50 -39.10
CA ARG A 485 -15.68 -20.79 -38.54
C ARG A 485 -16.37 -20.58 -37.20
N ARG A 486 -17.61 -21.05 -37.07
CA ARG A 486 -18.34 -21.02 -35.80
C ARG A 486 -18.41 -22.39 -35.14
N VAL A 487 -17.97 -22.45 -33.88
CA VAL A 487 -18.02 -23.64 -33.03
C VAL A 487 -19.10 -23.45 -31.96
N TYR A 488 -20.03 -24.40 -31.85
CA TYR A 488 -21.12 -24.38 -30.88
C TYR A 488 -20.77 -25.26 -29.69
N LEU A 489 -20.66 -24.66 -28.52
CA LEU A 489 -20.14 -25.27 -27.31
C LEU A 489 -21.18 -25.29 -26.21
N GLU A 490 -21.16 -26.37 -25.43
CA GLU A 490 -21.95 -26.49 -24.21
C GLU A 490 -21.03 -26.79 -23.03
N LEU A 491 -21.05 -25.90 -22.03
CA LEU A 491 -20.37 -26.08 -20.76
C LEU A 491 -21.33 -26.68 -19.74
N SER A 492 -20.92 -27.79 -19.14
CA SER A 492 -21.57 -28.35 -17.96
C SER A 492 -20.62 -28.22 -16.76
N LEU A 493 -21.15 -27.74 -15.62
CA LEU A 493 -20.41 -27.73 -14.34
C LEU A 493 -20.48 -29.09 -13.62
N GLY A 494 -21.14 -30.08 -14.21
CA GLY A 494 -21.27 -31.42 -13.67
C GLY A 494 -22.07 -31.46 -12.37
N SER A 495 -21.58 -32.25 -11.42
CA SER A 495 -22.23 -32.54 -10.13
C SER A 495 -21.59 -31.83 -8.94
N LEU A 496 -20.77 -30.81 -9.20
CA LEU A 496 -20.11 -30.01 -8.16
C LEU A 496 -21.13 -29.30 -7.28
N LYS A 497 -20.81 -29.15 -5.99
CA LYS A 497 -21.75 -28.65 -4.97
C LYS A 497 -21.64 -27.15 -4.73
N GLU A 498 -20.43 -26.63 -4.56
CA GLU A 498 -20.18 -25.25 -4.11
C GLU A 498 -19.25 -24.54 -5.10
N VAL A 499 -19.70 -24.47 -6.36
CA VAL A 499 -18.96 -23.77 -7.41
C VAL A 499 -18.93 -22.28 -7.11
N TRP A 500 -17.74 -21.77 -6.80
CA TRP A 500 -17.55 -20.34 -6.62
C TRP A 500 -17.34 -19.66 -7.97
N VAL A 501 -16.40 -20.18 -8.78
CA VAL A 501 -15.97 -19.55 -10.01
C VAL A 501 -15.72 -20.60 -11.09
N ALA A 502 -16.15 -20.32 -12.32
CA ALA A 502 -15.70 -21.02 -13.52
C ALA A 502 -15.03 -20.01 -14.46
N VAL A 503 -13.87 -20.37 -15.00
CA VAL A 503 -13.07 -19.55 -15.90
C VAL A 503 -12.89 -20.29 -17.22
N LEU A 504 -13.20 -19.60 -18.31
CA LEU A 504 -12.90 -20.02 -19.68
C LEU A 504 -11.79 -19.14 -20.21
N ASN A 505 -10.63 -19.72 -20.49
CA ASN A 505 -9.51 -19.04 -21.13
C ASN A 505 -9.40 -19.50 -22.58
N ILE A 506 -9.72 -18.58 -23.51
CA ILE A 506 -9.88 -18.87 -24.93
C ILE A 506 -8.69 -18.31 -25.68
N THR A 507 -7.99 -19.16 -26.42
CA THR A 507 -6.82 -18.81 -27.22
C THR A 507 -7.04 -19.20 -28.67
N GLY A 508 -6.70 -18.32 -29.60
CA GLY A 508 -6.86 -18.53 -31.04
C GLY A 508 -7.37 -17.27 -31.75
N PRO A 509 -7.54 -17.30 -33.08
CA PRO A 509 -7.93 -16.13 -33.86
C PRO A 509 -9.43 -15.85 -33.76
N LEU A 510 -9.92 -15.47 -32.59
CA LEU A 510 -11.33 -15.10 -32.39
C LEU A 510 -11.69 -13.84 -33.22
N SER A 511 -12.83 -13.90 -33.90
CA SER A 511 -13.50 -12.77 -34.56
C SER A 511 -14.69 -12.27 -33.74
N SER A 512 -15.45 -13.20 -33.15
CA SER A 512 -16.64 -12.91 -32.36
C SER A 512 -16.97 -14.07 -31.42
N TRP A 513 -17.96 -13.86 -30.56
CA TRP A 513 -18.48 -14.84 -29.61
C TRP A 513 -19.94 -14.55 -29.27
N SER A 514 -20.61 -15.49 -28.61
CA SER A 514 -21.97 -15.29 -28.11
C SER A 514 -22.04 -14.69 -26.70
N PHE A 515 -20.90 -14.28 -26.12
CA PHE A 515 -20.90 -13.61 -24.83
C PHE A 515 -21.25 -12.12 -25.01
N ALA A 516 -22.11 -11.58 -24.14
CA ALA A 516 -22.51 -10.17 -24.10
C ALA A 516 -22.86 -9.58 -25.50
N ASP A 517 -22.34 -8.40 -25.84
CA ASP A 517 -22.66 -7.63 -27.05
C ASP A 517 -21.96 -8.14 -28.33
N THR A 518 -21.50 -9.39 -28.37
CA THR A 518 -20.72 -10.00 -29.47
C THR A 518 -19.38 -9.34 -29.79
N LYS A 519 -18.98 -8.34 -29.00
CA LYS A 519 -17.73 -7.60 -29.12
C LYS A 519 -16.65 -8.22 -28.24
N LEU A 520 -15.48 -8.46 -28.84
CA LEU A 520 -14.32 -8.99 -28.12
C LEU A 520 -13.65 -7.87 -27.28
N PRO A 521 -13.32 -8.12 -26.01
CA PRO A 521 -12.50 -7.23 -25.22
C PRO A 521 -11.05 -7.23 -25.74
N VAL A 522 -10.22 -6.34 -25.20
CA VAL A 522 -8.77 -6.40 -25.44
C VAL A 522 -8.26 -7.75 -24.89
N PRO A 523 -7.49 -8.52 -25.67
CA PRO A 523 -6.99 -9.81 -25.22
C PRO A 523 -5.92 -9.63 -24.13
N GLU A 524 -5.90 -10.58 -23.19
CA GLU A 524 -4.93 -10.67 -22.10
C GLU A 524 -3.73 -11.52 -22.53
N THR A 525 -2.53 -11.07 -22.16
CA THR A 525 -1.27 -11.78 -22.46
C THR A 525 -0.62 -12.24 -21.16
N ALA A 526 -0.78 -13.51 -20.77
CA ALA A 526 -0.12 -14.05 -19.59
C ALA A 526 1.33 -14.48 -19.91
N GLU A 527 2.33 -13.85 -19.27
CA GLU A 527 3.76 -14.20 -19.34
C GLU A 527 4.34 -14.45 -20.74
N GLY A 528 3.93 -13.67 -21.75
CA GLY A 528 4.38 -13.85 -23.14
C GLY A 528 3.77 -15.06 -23.87
N GLY A 529 2.75 -15.70 -23.27
CA GLY A 529 1.87 -16.65 -23.94
C GLY A 529 1.03 -15.98 -25.03
N PRO A 530 0.32 -16.79 -25.85
CA PRO A 530 -0.53 -16.24 -26.91
C PRO A 530 -1.65 -15.37 -26.32
N PRO A 531 -2.09 -14.32 -27.04
CA PRO A 531 -3.19 -13.48 -26.61
C PRO A 531 -4.44 -14.32 -26.40
N SER A 532 -5.14 -14.06 -25.30
CA SER A 532 -6.26 -14.88 -24.84
C SER A 532 -7.44 -14.04 -24.35
N TYR A 533 -8.65 -14.58 -24.46
CA TYR A 533 -9.88 -13.95 -23.99
C TYR A 533 -10.41 -14.74 -22.80
N ILE A 534 -10.60 -14.06 -21.66
CA ILE A 534 -10.98 -14.72 -20.41
C ILE A 534 -12.41 -14.36 -20.04
N CYS A 535 -13.25 -15.38 -19.91
CA CYS A 535 -14.62 -15.26 -19.40
C CYS A 535 -14.68 -15.85 -17.99
N ARG A 536 -15.18 -15.08 -17.02
CA ARG A 536 -15.32 -15.50 -15.61
C ARG A 536 -16.79 -15.54 -15.23
N LEU A 537 -17.24 -16.72 -14.84
CA LEU A 537 -18.60 -17.01 -14.36
C LEU A 537 -18.55 -17.24 -12.85
N THR A 538 -19.60 -16.85 -12.12
CA THR A 538 -19.68 -17.00 -10.66
C THR A 538 -20.95 -17.74 -10.28
N GLY A 539 -20.85 -18.68 -9.34
CA GLY A 539 -21.96 -19.49 -8.84
C GLY A 539 -22.13 -20.85 -9.51
N SER A 540 -22.89 -21.73 -8.85
CA SER A 540 -23.28 -23.04 -9.38
C SER A 540 -24.53 -22.95 -10.23
N SER A 541 -24.62 -23.78 -11.28
CA SER A 541 -25.85 -23.95 -12.06
C SER A 541 -26.03 -25.41 -12.48
N HIS A 542 -27.28 -25.88 -12.41
CA HIS A 542 -27.69 -27.17 -12.99
C HIS A 542 -27.98 -27.07 -14.48
N GLU A 543 -28.14 -25.85 -15.00
CA GLU A 543 -28.34 -25.61 -16.42
C GLU A 543 -27.03 -25.77 -17.17
N LYS A 544 -27.13 -26.25 -18.40
CA LYS A 544 -25.99 -26.36 -19.30
C LYS A 544 -25.86 -25.09 -20.11
N TRP A 545 -24.66 -24.52 -20.14
CA TRP A 545 -24.42 -23.21 -20.71
C TRP A 545 -24.02 -23.35 -22.17
N ASN A 546 -24.92 -22.95 -23.06
CA ASN A 546 -24.72 -22.99 -24.49
C ASN A 546 -24.19 -21.65 -25.00
N PHE A 547 -23.08 -21.70 -25.75
CA PHE A 547 -22.46 -20.52 -26.36
C PHE A 547 -21.80 -20.89 -27.69
N TRP A 548 -21.37 -19.89 -28.45
CA TRP A 548 -20.58 -20.11 -29.65
C TRP A 548 -19.35 -19.21 -29.68
N LEU A 549 -18.30 -19.72 -30.29
CA LEU A 549 -17.06 -18.99 -30.58
C LEU A 549 -16.88 -18.95 -32.09
N GLU A 550 -16.51 -17.78 -32.60
CA GLU A 550 -16.25 -17.59 -34.03
C GLU A 550 -14.77 -17.30 -34.25
N GLY A 551 -14.13 -18.18 -35.02
CA GLY A 551 -12.75 -18.04 -35.47
C GLY A 551 -12.70 -17.38 -36.85
N ARG A 552 -11.69 -16.53 -37.04
CA ARG A 552 -11.43 -15.83 -38.30
C ARG A 552 -11.08 -16.80 -39.45
N ASN A 553 -10.39 -17.89 -39.13
CA ASN A 553 -9.82 -18.86 -40.06
C ASN A 553 -10.05 -20.31 -39.59
N VAL A 554 -9.51 -21.30 -40.32
CA VAL A 554 -9.53 -22.74 -39.98
C VAL A 554 -8.58 -23.11 -38.82
N GLU A 555 -7.80 -22.15 -38.31
CA GLU A 555 -6.90 -22.37 -37.17
C GLU A 555 -7.66 -22.81 -35.92
N ASP A 556 -6.96 -23.59 -35.08
CA ASP A 556 -7.49 -24.20 -33.88
C ASP A 556 -7.92 -23.16 -32.83
N ILE A 557 -9.09 -23.37 -32.22
CA ILE A 557 -9.53 -22.61 -31.06
C ILE A 557 -9.31 -23.49 -29.82
N ARG A 558 -8.44 -23.03 -28.92
CA ARG A 558 -8.19 -23.68 -27.64
C ARG A 558 -9.03 -23.03 -26.54
N VAL A 559 -9.70 -23.85 -25.73
CA VAL A 559 -10.44 -23.41 -24.55
C VAL A 559 -9.92 -24.19 -23.34
N ASP A 560 -9.27 -23.48 -22.41
CA ASP A 560 -8.96 -24.01 -21.09
C ASP A 560 -10.14 -23.71 -20.14
N VAL A 561 -10.68 -24.74 -19.50
CA VAL A 561 -11.77 -24.64 -18.53
C VAL A 561 -11.19 -24.87 -17.15
N ALA A 562 -11.43 -23.93 -16.23
CA ALA A 562 -11.00 -24.02 -14.85
C ALA A 562 -12.18 -23.74 -13.92
N VAL A 563 -12.56 -24.69 -13.08
CA VAL A 563 -13.69 -24.55 -12.16
C VAL A 563 -13.24 -24.74 -10.72
N LEU A 564 -13.57 -23.78 -9.86
CA LEU A 564 -13.30 -23.80 -8.43
C LEU A 564 -14.53 -24.29 -7.66
N ASP A 565 -14.37 -25.38 -6.93
CA ASP A 565 -15.33 -25.90 -5.95
C ASP A 565 -14.78 -25.65 -4.54
N GLN A 566 -15.58 -25.04 -3.68
CA GLN A 566 -15.15 -24.74 -2.30
C GLN A 566 -15.05 -26.01 -1.44
N ASN A 567 -15.74 -27.07 -1.85
CA ASN A 567 -15.75 -28.32 -1.13
C ASN A 567 -14.43 -29.10 -1.33
N LEU A 568 -13.82 -29.53 -0.22
CA LEU A 568 -12.58 -30.29 -0.20
C LEU A 568 -12.87 -31.79 0.01
N VAL A 569 -12.01 -32.65 -0.53
CA VAL A 569 -11.96 -34.08 -0.15
C VAL A 569 -11.37 -34.25 1.24
N GLU A 570 -11.59 -35.41 1.87
CA GLU A 570 -11.20 -35.60 3.28
C GLU A 570 -9.68 -35.55 3.48
N GLU A 571 -8.87 -36.04 2.56
CA GLU A 571 -7.40 -35.92 2.73
C GLU A 571 -6.92 -34.47 2.63
N ALA A 572 -7.53 -33.67 1.76
CA ALA A 572 -7.22 -32.23 1.68
C ALA A 572 -7.67 -31.50 2.95
N LYS A 573 -8.80 -31.87 3.56
CA LYS A 573 -9.24 -31.34 4.86
C LYS A 573 -8.27 -31.72 5.97
N LYS A 574 -7.79 -32.96 6.00
CA LYS A 574 -6.79 -33.45 6.95
C LYS A 574 -5.45 -32.71 6.79
N LEU A 575 -5.02 -32.46 5.56
CA LEU A 575 -3.82 -31.68 5.30
C LEU A 575 -4.00 -30.20 5.71
N LYS A 576 -5.17 -29.61 5.48
CA LYS A 576 -5.49 -28.26 5.95
C LYS A 576 -5.46 -28.16 7.47
N SER A 577 -5.93 -29.18 8.19
CA SER A 577 -6.05 -29.13 9.66
C SER A 577 -4.72 -29.22 10.41
N VAL A 578 -3.64 -29.69 9.78
CA VAL A 578 -2.30 -29.72 10.37
C VAL A 578 -1.54 -28.39 10.22
N PHE A 579 -2.12 -27.39 9.56
CA PHE A 579 -1.52 -26.05 9.52
C PHE A 579 -1.58 -25.38 10.89
N PRO A 580 -0.50 -24.71 11.32
CA PRO A 580 -0.48 -24.04 12.61
C PRO A 580 -1.38 -22.81 12.61
N GLY A 581 -1.91 -22.44 13.78
CA GLY A 581 -2.88 -21.33 13.91
C GLY A 581 -2.36 -19.92 13.53
N TRP A 582 -1.06 -19.76 13.28
CA TRP A 582 -0.49 -18.51 12.73
C TRP A 582 -0.53 -18.47 11.19
N ALA A 583 -0.91 -19.55 10.52
CA ALA A 583 -1.12 -19.61 9.08
C ALA A 583 -2.62 -19.74 8.79
N ASP A 584 -3.15 -18.82 7.99
CA ASP A 584 -4.49 -18.94 7.41
C ASP A 584 -4.38 -19.60 6.04
N VAL A 585 -5.21 -20.63 5.82
CA VAL A 585 -5.20 -21.42 4.60
C VAL A 585 -6.52 -21.27 3.87
N THR A 586 -6.48 -20.56 2.74
CA THR A 586 -7.56 -20.54 1.75
C THR A 586 -7.43 -21.80 0.91
N ALA A 587 -8.29 -22.78 1.17
CA ALA A 587 -8.23 -24.09 0.55
C ALA A 587 -9.47 -24.37 -0.29
N TYR A 588 -9.29 -24.91 -1.49
CA TYR A 588 -10.37 -25.30 -2.39
C TYR A 588 -9.93 -26.39 -3.36
N SER A 589 -10.90 -27.04 -4.03
CA SER A 589 -10.66 -27.97 -5.12
C SER A 589 -10.85 -27.28 -6.47
N SER A 590 -10.05 -27.67 -7.46
CA SER A 590 -10.14 -27.11 -8.81
C SER A 590 -10.11 -28.20 -9.87
N PHE A 591 -10.95 -28.05 -10.89
CA PHE A 591 -11.03 -28.96 -12.03
C PHE A 591 -10.55 -28.22 -13.27
N LEU A 592 -9.48 -28.72 -13.88
CA LEU A 592 -8.87 -28.10 -15.05
C LEU A 592 -8.92 -29.04 -16.24
N SER A 593 -9.35 -28.53 -17.39
CA SER A 593 -9.37 -29.28 -18.65
C SER A 593 -9.07 -28.37 -19.83
N THR A 594 -8.54 -28.95 -20.91
CA THR A 594 -8.19 -28.22 -22.13
C THR A 594 -8.88 -28.88 -23.31
N TYR A 595 -9.54 -28.08 -24.14
CA TYR A 595 -10.20 -28.50 -25.36
C TYR A 595 -9.64 -27.75 -26.56
N VAL A 596 -9.51 -28.44 -27.70
CA VAL A 596 -9.08 -27.86 -28.97
C VAL A 596 -10.12 -28.22 -30.02
N PHE A 597 -10.60 -27.21 -30.75
CA PHE A 597 -11.71 -27.34 -31.69
C PHE A 597 -11.32 -26.94 -33.10
#